data_AF-A0A5N3X931-F1
#
_entry.id   AF-A0A5N3X931-F1
#
_cell.length_a   1.000
_cell.length_b   1.000
_cell.length_c   1.000
_cell.angle_alpha   90.00
_cell.angle_beta   90.00
_cell.angle_gamma   90.00
#
_symmetry.space_group_name_H-M   'P 1'
#
loop_
_entity.id
_entity.type
_entity.pdbx_description
1 polymer ?
#
loop_
_entity_poly.entity_id
_entity_poly.type
_entity_poly.pdbx_seq_one_letter_code
_entity_poly.pdbx_strand_id
1 'polypeptide(L)'
;MFKANLGFFFLHLAQILILEALAWVIVWHFGSGWLVTIFISCLLTVAQAQSSFLQHDMGHLSIFKKSKWNHLMQKFVMGHLKGLSVKWWNNRHFQHHVKTNIYPKDPDIDVGPFFVFGDLQPRNVSGSGSWKGLHLCLEIRLEILDSSMLSEHLFFF
;
A
#
# COMPACT_ATOMS: atom_id res chain seq x y z
N MET A 1 -19.97 2.90 2.94
CA MET A 1 -18.51 3.19 2.97
C MET A 1 -18.15 3.82 4.31
N PHE A 2 -17.02 3.41 4.92
CA PHE A 2 -16.54 4.00 6.17
C PHE A 2 -16.15 5.47 5.96
N LYS A 3 -16.43 6.31 6.96
CA LYS A 3 -16.03 7.72 6.94
C LYS A 3 -14.58 7.82 7.46
N ALA A 4 -13.66 8.26 6.61
CA ALA A 4 -12.29 8.51 7.02
C ALA A 4 -12.23 9.60 8.10
N ASN A 5 -11.44 9.34 9.15
CA ASN A 5 -11.14 10.33 10.18
C ASN A 5 -9.91 11.15 9.74
N LEU A 6 -10.14 12.36 9.25
CA LEU A 6 -9.07 13.24 8.76
C LEU A 6 -8.07 13.62 9.85
N GLY A 7 -8.50 13.71 11.11
CA GLY A 7 -7.61 14.01 12.24
C GLY A 7 -6.58 12.91 12.45
N PHE A 8 -7.01 11.65 12.37
CA PHE A 8 -6.10 10.49 12.44
C PHE A 8 -5.03 10.55 11.32
N PHE A 9 -5.44 10.75 10.06
CA PHE A 9 -4.49 10.80 8.94
C PHE A 9 -3.56 12.02 9.01
N PHE A 10 -4.04 13.16 9.51
CA PHE A 10 -3.20 14.33 9.74
C PHE A 10 -2.15 14.08 10.82
N LEU A 11 -2.55 13.50 11.96
CA LEU A 11 -1.63 13.13 13.02
C LEU A 11 -0.62 12.08 12.56
N HIS A 12 -1.05 11.12 11.74
CA HIS A 12 -0.17 10.12 11.14
C HIS A 12 0.87 10.77 10.21
N LEU A 13 0.46 11.70 9.35
CA LEU A 13 1.38 12.48 8.52
C LEU A 13 2.35 13.32 9.37
N ALA A 14 1.85 13.99 10.41
CA ALA A 14 2.67 14.79 11.31
C ALA A 14 3.72 13.93 12.04
N GLN A 15 3.34 12.75 12.52
CA GLN A 15 4.25 11.78 13.12
C GLN A 15 5.38 11.39 12.15
N ILE A 16 5.05 11.08 10.89
CA ILE A 16 6.05 10.75 9.87
C ILE A 16 7.04 11.91 9.68
N LEU A 17 6.53 13.14 9.53
CA LEU A 17 7.37 14.33 9.36
C LEU A 17 8.26 14.61 10.57
N ILE A 18 7.76 14.37 11.79
CA ILE A 18 8.54 14.50 13.01
C ILE A 18 9.67 13.47 13.05
N LEU A 19 9.41 12.22 12.69
CA LEU A 19 10.44 11.17 12.66
C LEU A 19 11.54 11.49 11.63
N GLU A 20 11.16 11.94 10.43
CA GLU A 20 12.09 12.39 9.39
C GLU A 20 12.95 13.58 9.88
N ALA A 21 12.31 14.62 10.43
CA ALA A 21 13.03 15.79 10.95
C ALA A 21 13.95 15.43 12.12
N LEU A 22 13.51 14.54 13.02
CA LEU A 22 14.30 14.08 14.15
C LEU A 22 15.56 13.35 13.69
N ALA A 23 15.45 12.49 12.67
CA ALA A 23 16.61 11.84 12.08
C ALA A 23 17.67 12.85 11.60
N TRP A 24 17.25 13.89 10.89
CA TRP A 24 18.16 14.96 10.44
C TRP A 24 18.79 15.74 11.60
N VAL A 25 18.00 16.09 12.62
CA VAL A 25 18.50 16.80 13.82
C VAL A 25 19.53 15.97 14.56
N ILE A 26 19.31 14.66 14.71
CA ILE A 26 20.25 13.78 15.40
C ILE A 26 21.58 13.72 14.62
N VAL A 27 21.54 13.53 13.30
CA VAL A 27 22.79 13.48 12.51
C VAL A 27 23.54 14.82 12.57
N TRP A 28 22.80 15.94 12.59
CA TRP A 28 23.39 17.27 12.67
C TRP A 28 24.09 17.53 14.01
N HIS A 29 23.53 17.06 15.13
CA HIS A 29 24.11 17.29 16.46
C HIS A 29 25.14 16.24 16.89
N PHE A 30 24.96 14.97 16.51
CA PHE A 30 25.77 13.86 17.00
C PHE A 30 26.72 13.27 15.94
N GLY A 31 26.65 13.75 14.70
CA GLY A 31 27.52 13.32 13.60
C GLY A 31 27.17 11.92 13.07
N SER A 32 28.15 11.28 12.41
CA SER A 32 27.98 10.03 11.65
C SER A 32 28.54 8.78 12.34
N GLY A 33 28.62 8.78 13.68
CA GLY A 33 29.08 7.62 14.44
C GLY A 33 28.19 6.39 14.22
N TRP A 34 28.78 5.18 14.28
CA TRP A 34 28.05 3.93 13.97
C TRP A 34 26.76 3.73 14.76
N LEU A 35 26.78 3.99 16.08
CA LEU A 35 25.58 3.87 16.92
C LEU A 35 24.48 4.87 16.52
N VAL A 36 24.86 6.10 16.20
CA VAL A 36 23.95 7.17 15.76
C VAL A 36 23.33 6.79 14.42
N THR A 37 24.15 6.34 13.47
CA THR A 37 23.72 5.90 12.15
C THR A 37 22.73 4.73 12.22
N ILE A 38 23.00 3.71 13.05
CA ILE A 38 22.07 2.59 13.25
C ILE A 38 20.73 3.09 13.81
N PHE A 39 20.78 3.94 14.84
CA PHE A 39 19.57 4.47 15.47
C PHE A 39 18.71 5.29 14.49
N ILE A 40 19.33 6.20 13.75
CA ILE A 40 18.65 6.99 12.70
C ILE A 40 18.09 6.08 11.61
N SER A 41 18.81 5.03 11.21
CA SER A 41 18.34 4.08 10.20
C SER A 41 17.06 3.37 10.65
N CYS A 42 16.97 2.98 11.92
CA CYS A 42 15.74 2.42 12.49
C CYS A 42 14.59 3.44 12.46
N LEU A 43 14.83 4.68 12.89
CA LEU A 43 13.82 5.75 12.87
C LEU A 43 13.28 6.01 11.45
N LEU A 44 14.18 6.16 10.48
CA LEU A 44 13.83 6.37 9.08
C LEU A 44 13.10 5.15 8.50
N THR A 45 13.50 3.93 8.87
CA THR A 45 12.80 2.71 8.43
C THR A 45 11.34 2.72 8.88
N VAL A 46 11.08 3.09 10.14
CA VAL A 46 9.71 3.20 10.66
C VAL A 46 8.94 4.30 9.93
N ALA A 47 9.52 5.49 9.76
CA ALA A 47 8.88 6.60 9.04
C ALA A 47 8.55 6.22 7.60
N GLN A 48 9.46 5.52 6.93
CA GLN A 48 9.30 5.07 5.54
C GLN A 48 8.28 3.94 5.40
N ALA A 49 8.18 3.03 6.38
CA ALA A 49 7.12 2.03 6.40
C ALA A 49 5.74 2.68 6.57
N GLN A 50 5.61 3.61 7.52
CA GLN A 50 4.36 4.35 7.76
C GLN A 50 3.94 5.19 6.55
N SER A 51 4.88 5.87 5.89
CA SER A 51 4.59 6.64 4.67
C SER A 51 4.12 5.75 3.52
N SER A 52 4.57 4.49 3.43
CA SER A 52 4.09 3.53 2.43
C SER A 52 2.61 3.18 2.63
N PHE A 53 2.17 2.96 3.87
CA PHE A 53 0.76 2.70 4.17
C PHE A 53 -0.09 3.95 3.96
N LEU A 54 0.39 5.12 4.42
CA LEU A 54 -0.34 6.37 4.24
C LEU A 54 -0.55 6.71 2.76
N GLN A 55 0.48 6.57 1.92
CA GLN A 55 0.33 6.81 0.48
C GLN A 55 -0.53 5.75 -0.21
N HIS A 56 -0.57 4.51 0.30
CA HIS A 56 -1.40 3.44 -0.23
C HIS A 56 -2.88 3.79 -0.09
N ASP A 57 -3.28 4.28 1.09
CA ASP A 57 -4.66 4.70 1.36
C ASP A 57 -5.06 5.91 0.50
N MET A 58 -4.14 6.85 0.29
CA MET A 58 -4.34 7.95 -0.68
C MET A 58 -4.49 7.42 -2.12
N GLY A 59 -3.72 6.40 -2.51
CA GLY A 59 -3.80 5.77 -3.83
C GLY A 59 -5.15 5.10 -4.09
N HIS A 60 -5.78 4.56 -3.04
CA HIS A 60 -7.15 4.03 -3.06
C HIS A 60 -8.24 5.07 -2.89
N LEU A 61 -7.88 6.36 -2.85
CA LEU A 61 -8.81 7.48 -2.71
C LEU A 61 -9.66 7.44 -1.41
N SER A 62 -9.18 6.77 -0.37
CA SER A 62 -9.97 6.47 0.83
C SER A 62 -9.98 7.58 1.88
N ILE A 63 -9.07 8.56 1.81
CA ILE A 63 -8.88 9.58 2.84
C ILE A 63 -9.79 10.80 2.61
N PHE A 64 -9.68 11.44 1.44
CA PHE A 64 -10.43 12.65 1.13
C PHE A 64 -11.69 12.37 0.32
N LYS A 65 -12.75 13.14 0.57
CA LYS A 65 -13.99 13.07 -0.22
C LYS A 65 -13.79 13.41 -1.72
N LYS A 66 -12.82 14.28 -2.04
CA LYS A 66 -12.50 14.65 -3.42
C LYS A 66 -11.21 13.94 -3.84
N SER A 67 -11.30 13.15 -4.91
CA SER A 67 -10.16 12.41 -5.49
C SER A 67 -8.93 13.30 -5.77
N LYS A 68 -9.13 14.55 -6.22
CA LYS A 68 -8.04 15.52 -6.45
C LYS A 68 -7.10 15.68 -5.25
N TRP A 69 -7.65 15.72 -4.03
CA TRP A 69 -6.84 15.89 -2.81
C TRP A 69 -6.07 14.62 -2.46
N ASN A 70 -6.66 13.44 -2.65
CA ASN A 70 -5.96 12.17 -2.49
C ASN A 70 -4.76 12.09 -3.43
N HIS A 71 -4.95 12.38 -4.72
CA HIS A 71 -3.85 12.35 -5.70
C HIS A 71 -2.75 13.38 -5.42
N LEU A 72 -3.11 14.59 -4.97
CA LEU A 72 -2.14 15.61 -4.61
C LEU A 72 -1.29 15.16 -3.42
N MET A 73 -1.94 14.64 -2.37
CA MET A 73 -1.25 14.17 -1.18
C MET A 73 -0.43 12.90 -1.44
N GLN A 74 -0.93 11.97 -2.26
CA GLN A 74 -0.17 10.81 -2.70
C GLN A 74 1.12 11.22 -3.41
N LYS A 75 1.05 12.24 -4.29
CA LYS A 75 2.24 12.79 -4.96
C LYS A 75 3.22 13.42 -4.00
N PHE A 76 2.73 14.10 -2.97
CA PHE A 76 3.58 14.66 -1.93
C PHE A 76 4.28 13.54 -1.14
N VAL A 77 3.53 12.60 -0.56
CA VAL A 77 4.09 11.54 0.28
C VAL A 77 5.01 10.61 -0.52
N MET A 78 4.56 10.09 -1.66
CA MET A 78 5.37 9.16 -2.47
C MET A 78 6.53 9.86 -3.17
N GLY A 79 6.32 11.06 -3.71
CA GLY A 79 7.33 11.78 -4.45
C GLY A 79 8.38 12.44 -3.56
N HIS A 80 7.96 13.20 -2.55
CA HIS A 80 8.87 14.02 -1.74
C HIS A 80 9.38 13.30 -0.49
N LEU A 81 8.55 12.50 0.18
CA LEU A 81 8.99 11.79 1.39
C LEU A 81 9.66 10.45 1.07
N LYS A 82 9.17 9.72 0.06
CA LYS A 82 9.75 8.41 -0.30
C LYS A 82 10.73 8.47 -1.47
N GLY A 83 10.69 9.50 -2.31
CA GLY A 83 11.53 9.60 -3.51
C GLY A 83 11.15 8.63 -4.63
N LEU A 84 9.90 8.15 -4.67
CA LEU A 84 9.43 7.16 -5.64
C LEU A 84 8.36 7.72 -6.60
N SER A 85 8.20 7.07 -7.75
CA SER A 85 7.21 7.48 -8.76
C SER A 85 5.82 6.97 -8.41
N VAL A 86 4.88 7.92 -8.22
CA VAL A 86 3.45 7.63 -8.02
C VAL A 86 2.86 6.86 -9.20
N LYS A 87 3.28 7.19 -10.43
CA LYS A 87 2.79 6.51 -11.64
C LYS A 87 3.23 5.05 -11.68
N TRP A 88 4.49 4.80 -11.34
CA TRP A 88 5.03 3.44 -11.25
C TRP A 88 4.28 2.62 -10.20
N TRP A 89 4.09 3.20 -9.01
CA TRP A 89 3.38 2.51 -7.93
C TRP A 89 1.93 2.23 -8.29
N ASN A 90 1.18 3.22 -8.79
CA ASN A 90 -0.21 3.03 -9.22
C ASN A 90 -0.33 1.96 -10.31
N ASN A 91 0.58 1.94 -11.28
CA ASN A 91 0.59 0.92 -12.34
C ASN A 91 0.82 -0.49 -11.77
N ARG A 92 1.82 -0.66 -10.91
CA ARG A 92 2.14 -1.94 -10.29
C ARG A 92 1.02 -2.41 -9.36
N HIS A 93 0.54 -1.52 -8.50
CA HIS A 93 -0.51 -1.78 -7.53
C HIS A 93 -1.83 -2.14 -8.20
N PHE A 94 -2.18 -1.49 -9.32
CA PHE A 94 -3.36 -1.86 -10.09
C PHE A 94 -3.26 -3.29 -10.63
N GLN A 95 -2.11 -3.70 -11.19
CA GLN A 95 -1.91 -5.07 -11.67
C GLN A 95 -2.06 -6.09 -10.54
N HIS A 96 -1.49 -5.80 -9.37
CA HIS A 96 -1.64 -6.60 -8.16
C HIS A 96 -3.11 -6.78 -7.76
N HIS A 97 -3.91 -5.71 -7.70
CA HIS A 97 -5.34 -5.79 -7.33
C HIS A 97 -6.21 -6.50 -8.38
N VAL A 98 -5.82 -6.50 -9.66
CA VAL A 98 -6.58 -7.18 -10.72
C VAL A 98 -6.32 -8.69 -10.74
N LYS A 99 -5.11 -9.14 -10.40
CA LYS A 99 -4.71 -10.56 -10.44
C LYS A 99 -3.86 -10.96 -9.23
N THR A 100 -4.34 -10.68 -8.02
CA THR A 100 -3.61 -10.92 -6.77
C THR A 100 -3.15 -12.36 -6.60
N ASN A 101 -1.88 -12.55 -6.25
CA ASN A 101 -1.23 -13.84 -6.01
C ASN A 101 -1.28 -14.82 -7.19
N ILE A 102 -1.41 -14.33 -8.43
CA ILE A 102 -1.38 -15.16 -9.63
C ILE A 102 -0.05 -14.95 -10.35
N TYR A 103 0.81 -15.96 -10.34
CA TYR A 103 2.03 -15.95 -11.14
C TYR A 103 1.71 -16.17 -12.63
N PRO A 104 2.36 -15.49 -13.59
CA PRO A 104 3.29 -14.35 -13.45
C PRO A 104 2.58 -12.99 -13.60
N LYS A 105 1.28 -12.92 -13.33
CA LYS A 105 0.45 -11.72 -13.60
C LYS A 105 0.53 -10.68 -12.49
N ASP A 106 0.74 -11.13 -11.25
CA ASP A 106 0.94 -10.26 -10.11
C ASP A 106 2.41 -9.87 -9.99
N PRO A 107 2.77 -8.59 -10.23
CA PRO A 107 4.16 -8.17 -10.16
C PRO A 107 4.75 -8.29 -8.74
N ASP A 108 3.93 -8.35 -7.69
CA ASP A 108 4.41 -8.38 -6.29
C ASP A 108 4.97 -9.73 -5.86
N ILE A 109 4.59 -10.81 -6.55
CA ILE A 109 5.16 -12.15 -6.35
C ILE A 109 6.07 -12.58 -7.51
N ASP A 110 6.18 -11.77 -8.57
CA ASP A 110 7.14 -11.96 -9.65
C ASP A 110 8.51 -11.37 -9.27
N VAL A 111 9.18 -12.06 -8.35
CA VAL A 111 10.43 -11.63 -7.69
C VAL A 111 11.70 -12.18 -8.36
N GLY A 112 11.57 -12.75 -9.56
CA GLY A 112 12.71 -13.25 -10.35
C GLY A 112 13.61 -14.23 -9.58
N PRO A 113 14.93 -14.28 -9.86
CA PRO A 113 15.85 -15.23 -9.22
C PRO A 113 16.22 -14.88 -7.77
N PHE A 114 15.76 -13.75 -7.24
CA PHE A 114 16.12 -13.30 -5.88
C PHE A 114 15.39 -14.09 -4.79
N PHE A 115 14.18 -14.56 -5.08
CA PHE A 115 13.39 -15.39 -4.19
C PHE A 115 12.72 -16.49 -5.01
N VAL A 116 13.28 -17.70 -4.96
CA VAL A 116 12.64 -18.88 -5.54
C VAL A 116 11.59 -19.34 -4.53
N PHE A 117 10.31 -19.05 -4.81
CA PHE A 117 9.23 -19.77 -4.15
C PHE A 117 9.35 -21.24 -4.56
N GLY A 118 9.32 -22.16 -3.58
CA GLY A 118 9.54 -23.59 -3.79
C GLY A 118 8.58 -24.23 -4.81
N ASP A 119 8.67 -25.55 -4.98
CA ASP A 119 8.02 -26.32 -6.06
C ASP A 119 6.49 -26.14 -6.20
N LEU A 120 5.84 -25.50 -5.21
CA LEU A 120 4.44 -25.12 -5.21
C LEU A 120 4.29 -23.66 -5.68
N GLN A 121 4.36 -23.44 -7.00
CA GLN A 121 3.91 -22.17 -7.58
C GLN A 121 2.36 -22.09 -7.57
N PRO A 122 1.77 -20.91 -7.32
CA PRO A 122 0.33 -20.71 -7.51
C PRO A 122 -0.05 -21.11 -8.94
N ARG A 123 -1.01 -22.04 -9.05
CA ARG A 123 -1.37 -22.75 -10.27
C ARG A 123 -1.53 -21.78 -11.46
N ASN A 124 -0.80 -22.03 -12.54
CA ASN A 124 -1.02 -21.38 -13.84
C ASN A 124 -2.49 -21.57 -14.23
N VAL A 125 -3.31 -20.52 -14.15
CA VAL A 125 -4.65 -20.52 -14.74
C VAL A 125 -4.50 -20.23 -16.23
N SER A 126 -3.90 -21.19 -16.93
CA SER A 126 -3.89 -21.29 -18.39
C SER A 126 -5.20 -21.94 -18.81
N GLY A 127 -6.20 -21.11 -19.08
CA GLY A 127 -7.47 -21.53 -19.64
C GLY A 127 -7.99 -20.47 -20.58
N SER A 128 -7.71 -20.63 -21.88
CA SER A 128 -8.56 -20.09 -22.94
C SER A 128 -9.94 -20.73 -22.75
N GLY A 129 -10.87 -20.01 -22.12
CA GLY A 129 -12.18 -20.57 -21.81
C GLY A 129 -12.98 -19.69 -20.86
N SER A 130 -13.94 -18.97 -21.45
CA SER A 130 -15.14 -18.36 -20.87
C SER A 130 -15.13 -17.98 -19.38
N TRP A 131 -15.21 -16.66 -19.17
CA TRP A 131 -15.35 -15.97 -17.89
C TRP A 131 -16.39 -16.59 -16.95
N LYS A 132 -15.91 -17.16 -15.84
CA LYS A 132 -16.68 -17.37 -14.59
C LYS A 132 -15.94 -16.87 -13.33
N GLY A 133 -14.97 -15.97 -13.50
CA GLY A 133 -14.11 -15.47 -12.41
C GLY A 133 -14.73 -14.42 -11.50
N LEU A 134 -15.92 -13.88 -11.80
CA LEU A 134 -16.60 -12.92 -10.92
C LEU A 134 -17.29 -13.62 -9.73
N HIS A 135 -17.58 -14.91 -9.83
CA HIS A 135 -18.29 -15.66 -8.78
C HIS A 135 -17.37 -16.14 -7.65
N LEU A 136 -16.10 -16.44 -7.92
CA LEU A 136 -15.20 -17.00 -6.89
C LEU A 136 -14.69 -15.96 -5.88
N CYS A 137 -14.67 -14.67 -6.25
CA CYS A 137 -14.35 -13.57 -5.34
C CYS A 137 -15.48 -13.30 -4.31
N LEU A 138 -16.70 -13.78 -4.60
CA LEU A 138 -17.84 -13.67 -3.68
C LEU A 138 -17.90 -14.86 -2.70
N GLU A 139 -17.47 -16.05 -3.09
CA GLU A 139 -17.54 -17.25 -2.24
C GLU A 139 -16.60 -17.21 -1.03
N ILE A 140 -15.41 -16.64 -1.15
CA ILE A 140 -14.49 -16.45 0.00
C ILE A 140 -14.98 -15.33 0.95
N ARG A 141 -15.92 -14.48 0.52
CA ARG A 141 -16.51 -13.42 1.37
C ARG A 141 -17.73 -13.89 2.17
N LEU A 142 -18.22 -15.11 1.95
CA LEU A 142 -19.44 -15.63 2.56
C LEU A 142 -19.22 -16.53 3.78
N GLU A 143 -17.99 -16.92 4.12
CA GLU A 143 -17.71 -17.70 5.35
C GLU A 143 -17.34 -16.85 6.59
N ILE A 144 -17.19 -15.52 6.45
CA ILE A 144 -16.68 -14.66 7.55
C ILE A 144 -17.67 -13.57 8.02
N LEU A 145 -18.84 -13.41 7.39
CA LEU A 145 -19.78 -12.36 7.80
C LEU A 145 -21.18 -12.94 8.06
N ASP A 146 -21.50 -12.97 9.35
CA ASP A 146 -22.82 -13.17 9.92
C ASP A 146 -23.92 -12.42 9.13
N SER A 147 -25.01 -13.15 8.96
CA SER A 147 -26.22 -12.98 8.16
C SER A 147 -27.07 -11.72 8.37
N SER A 148 -26.56 -10.63 8.96
CA SER A 148 -27.41 -9.51 9.39
C SER A 148 -27.18 -8.13 8.75
N MET A 149 -26.33 -8.00 7.71
CA MET A 149 -26.00 -6.64 7.20
C MET A 149 -25.89 -6.49 5.67
N LEU A 150 -26.68 -7.22 4.89
CA LEU A 150 -26.80 -7.05 3.44
C LEU A 150 -28.17 -6.46 3.05
N SER A 151 -28.26 -5.13 3.03
CA SER A 151 -29.23 -4.41 2.21
C SER A 151 -28.63 -3.05 1.85
N GLU A 152 -28.78 -2.73 0.56
CA GLU A 152 -28.49 -1.45 -0.09
C GLU A 152 -27.05 -1.14 -0.53
N HIS A 153 -26.85 -1.43 -1.83
CA HIS A 153 -26.10 -0.67 -2.82
C HIS A 153 -24.59 -0.91 -3.01
N LEU A 154 -24.39 -1.94 -3.84
CA LEU A 154 -23.35 -2.12 -4.86
C LEU A 154 -23.08 -0.90 -5.76
N PHE A 155 -21.84 -0.86 -6.26
CA PHE A 155 -21.30 -0.10 -7.39
C PHE A 155 -21.24 1.43 -7.26
N PHE A 156 -20.03 1.96 -7.08
CA PHE A 156 -19.36 2.81 -8.06
C PHE A 156 -17.86 2.94 -7.70
N PHE A 157 -17.02 2.82 -8.72
CA PHE A 157 -15.57 3.02 -8.68
C PHE A 157 -15.20 4.46 -8.33
#